data_AF-H9UHP2-F1
#
_entry.id   AF-H9UHP2-F1
#
_cell.length_a   1.000
_cell.length_b   1.000
_cell.length_c   1.000
_cell.angle_alpha   90.00
_cell.angle_beta   90.00
_cell.angle_gamma   90.00
#
_symmetry.space_group_name_H-M   'P 1'
#
loop_
_entity.id
_entity.type
_entity.pdbx_description
1 polymer ?
#
loop_
_entity_poly.entity_id
_entity_poly.type
_entity_poly.pdbx_seq_one_letter_code
_entity_poly.pdbx_strand_id
1 'polypeptide(L)'
;MQKHNGRYSVYGNELSKKQSRKTDKWQRMFVKKFDFDPSESYNLSVVDNTYLGSELGLRNIVRDGNGEPISADNAVVCSTIRMGFGHYRIAMAGASCAQAMGYTPLWMDLLSIPGISTDVINFCNTWYSRFSRTSQRSSWFNTHIWEPVTTGEPSLPLLNAFLNSWIVGWPWRFLKTNVKDYKMSELFAGLFGTLPSDMPILTAHMWNCMGAVAGGMTNVVDMMFDNWPMAFQLTEGAKHAVQTPSGYYGFRAMRGFDEKGRTMKPVPADALHFVGHHVDHELVHNIEDDCAARIARMESGEPRRLMVTMGGAGAQRELFLAILKHCLPLVAEKKVALFLNLGDHASNWEWLKKELGNDIHKVTTHFSWDDTRSYADSIRTGHAEGIHVFLHDNIYHGVYATNYLMRVVDIMITKPSELAFYPVPKIFNARVGGHEMWGAVRGAEVGDSTCETRTIPETLQAIDLMTQEDDLLRMYCDSIVRNKSIGIYDGGYHSVALATGTTFDRSKLKTV
;
A
#
# COMPACT_ATOMS: atom_id res chain seq x y z
N MET A 1 18.14 17.88 -5.17
CA MET A 1 18.65 18.27 -3.83
C MET A 1 20.04 18.91 -3.92
N GLN A 2 20.22 20.12 -3.37
CA GLN A 2 21.50 20.83 -3.42
C GLN A 2 22.50 20.35 -2.36
N LYS A 3 23.80 20.48 -2.66
CA LYS A 3 24.89 20.07 -1.79
C LYS A 3 25.68 21.29 -1.32
N HIS A 4 25.62 21.59 -0.03
CA HIS A 4 26.33 22.73 0.55
C HIS A 4 27.54 22.24 1.35
N ASN A 5 28.71 22.82 1.11
CA ASN A 5 29.97 22.46 1.80
C ASN A 5 30.27 20.95 1.80
N GLY A 6 29.88 20.25 0.72
CA GLY A 6 30.07 18.82 0.55
C GLY A 6 29.09 17.94 1.34
N ARG A 7 27.99 18.51 1.86
CA ARG A 7 26.96 17.83 2.63
C ARG A 7 25.59 18.02 1.97
N TYR A 8 24.79 16.96 1.99
CA TYR A 8 23.35 17.06 1.71
C TYR A 8 22.59 17.34 3.00
N SER A 9 21.43 17.97 2.87
CA SER A 9 20.52 18.24 3.98
C SER A 9 19.07 18.01 3.59
N VAL A 10 18.24 17.70 4.58
CA VAL A 10 16.78 17.62 4.46
C VAL A 10 16.17 18.31 5.68
N TYR A 11 15.31 19.29 5.47
CA TYR A 11 14.70 20.14 6.49
C TYR A 11 15.73 20.75 7.45
N GLY A 12 16.87 21.18 6.90
CA GLY A 12 17.98 21.77 7.65
C GLY A 12 18.78 20.79 8.51
N ASN A 13 18.57 19.47 8.37
CA ASN A 13 19.36 18.42 9.00
C ASN A 13 20.42 17.91 8.03
N GLU A 14 21.70 17.97 8.41
CA GLU A 14 22.81 17.62 7.52
C GLU A 14 23.29 16.18 7.65
N LEU A 15 23.66 15.57 6.52
CA LEU A 15 24.50 14.39 6.51
C LEU A 15 25.98 14.74 6.71
N SER A 16 26.76 13.76 7.16
CA SER A 16 28.21 13.88 7.12
C SER A 16 28.73 13.94 5.68
N LYS A 17 29.92 14.54 5.49
CA LYS A 17 30.64 14.53 4.20
C LYS A 17 30.87 13.09 3.69
N LYS A 18 31.12 12.14 4.60
CA LYS A 18 31.34 10.73 4.26
C LYS A 18 30.06 10.07 3.72
N GLN A 19 28.93 10.25 4.39
CA GLN A 19 27.63 9.75 3.92
C GLN A 19 27.30 10.37 2.56
N SER A 20 27.43 11.69 2.42
CA SER A 20 27.15 12.40 1.17
C SER A 20 27.99 11.90 -0.01
N ARG A 21 29.29 11.63 0.20
CA ARG A 21 30.15 11.02 -0.84
C ARG A 21 29.72 9.61 -1.23
N LYS A 22 29.20 8.81 -0.28
CA LYS A 22 28.69 7.46 -0.57
C LYS A 22 27.42 7.52 -1.39
N THR A 23 26.53 8.46 -1.08
CA THR A 23 25.33 8.75 -1.87
C THR A 23 25.68 9.14 -3.31
N ASP A 24 26.66 10.03 -3.54
CA ASP A 24 27.08 10.35 -4.91
C ASP A 24 27.60 9.12 -5.67
N LYS A 25 28.37 8.25 -4.99
CA LYS A 25 28.88 7.01 -5.58
C LYS A 25 27.75 6.03 -5.91
N TRP A 26 26.69 6.01 -5.10
CA TRP A 26 25.51 5.19 -5.32
C TRP A 26 24.74 5.63 -6.57
N GLN A 27 24.47 6.93 -6.72
CA GLN A 27 23.85 7.47 -7.94
C GLN A 27 24.72 7.19 -9.18
N ARG A 28 26.03 7.46 -9.12
CA ARG A 28 26.96 7.16 -10.22
C ARG A 28 27.01 5.68 -10.61
N MET A 29 26.80 4.78 -9.65
CA MET A 29 26.73 3.35 -9.94
C MET A 29 25.54 3.06 -10.85
N PHE A 30 24.36 3.63 -10.58
CA PHE A 30 23.20 3.48 -11.44
C PHE A 30 23.39 4.13 -12.81
N VAL A 31 23.93 5.35 -12.87
CA VAL A 31 24.26 6.02 -14.14
C VAL A 31 25.13 5.13 -15.02
N LYS A 32 26.20 4.55 -14.46
CA LYS A 32 27.09 3.65 -15.21
C LYS A 32 26.44 2.30 -15.54
N LYS A 33 25.66 1.74 -14.61
CA LYS A 33 25.10 0.40 -14.74
C LYS A 33 24.04 0.32 -15.83
N PHE A 34 23.25 1.39 -15.99
CA PHE A 34 22.12 1.45 -16.91
C PHE A 34 22.35 2.41 -18.07
N ASP A 35 23.59 2.85 -18.27
CA ASP A 35 23.97 3.75 -19.36
C ASP A 35 23.03 4.98 -19.46
N PHE A 36 22.81 5.62 -18.32
CA PHE A 36 21.80 6.69 -18.20
C PHE A 36 22.16 7.88 -19.11
N ASP A 37 21.23 8.20 -20.01
CA ASP A 37 21.29 9.37 -20.87
C ASP A 37 20.45 10.51 -20.27
N PRO A 38 21.08 11.61 -19.77
CA PRO A 38 20.34 12.75 -19.25
C PRO A 38 19.60 13.56 -20.34
N SER A 39 19.87 13.30 -21.62
CA SER A 39 19.21 13.93 -22.76
C SER A 39 18.06 13.10 -23.34
N GLU A 40 17.78 11.93 -22.76
CA GLU A 40 16.64 11.09 -23.14
C GLU A 40 15.32 11.88 -23.05
N SER A 41 14.59 11.94 -24.15
CA SER A 41 13.25 12.55 -24.20
C SER A 41 12.17 11.50 -24.00
N TYR A 42 11.14 11.85 -23.22
CA TYR A 42 9.93 11.05 -23.07
C TYR A 42 8.82 11.67 -23.91
N ASN A 43 8.24 10.92 -24.84
CA ASN A 43 7.02 11.33 -25.53
C ASN A 43 5.83 10.62 -24.86
N LEU A 44 5.11 11.33 -24.00
CA LEU A 44 4.02 10.76 -23.20
C LEU A 44 2.66 11.02 -23.84
N SER A 45 1.82 10.00 -23.84
CA SER A 45 0.43 10.08 -24.30
C SER A 45 -0.50 9.31 -23.35
N VAL A 46 -1.81 9.50 -23.51
CA VAL A 46 -2.84 8.88 -22.68
C VAL A 46 -3.65 7.89 -23.50
N VAL A 47 -3.86 6.71 -22.95
CA VAL A 47 -4.75 5.67 -23.52
C VAL A 47 -5.74 5.19 -22.45
N ASP A 48 -6.86 4.63 -22.85
CA ASP A 48 -7.82 4.10 -21.89
C ASP A 48 -7.25 2.89 -21.13
N ASN A 49 -7.55 2.78 -19.83
CA ASN A 49 -7.14 1.63 -19.04
C ASN A 49 -8.11 0.47 -19.27
N THR A 50 -7.62 -0.63 -19.86
CA THR A 50 -8.45 -1.78 -20.23
C THR A 50 -8.90 -2.64 -19.04
N TYR A 51 -8.34 -2.44 -17.85
CA TYR A 51 -8.63 -3.27 -16.67
C TYR A 51 -9.58 -2.59 -15.69
N LEU A 52 -9.31 -1.33 -15.34
CA LEU A 52 -10.06 -0.55 -14.33
C LEU A 52 -10.55 0.79 -14.87
N GLY A 53 -10.53 0.99 -16.20
CA GLY A 53 -11.05 2.22 -16.82
C GLY A 53 -12.54 2.42 -16.55
N SER A 54 -13.34 1.35 -16.63
CA SER A 54 -14.79 1.39 -16.33
C SER A 54 -15.09 1.61 -14.85
N GLU A 55 -14.28 1.03 -13.97
CA GLU A 55 -14.50 0.98 -12.54
C GLU A 55 -14.04 2.27 -11.85
N LEU A 56 -12.86 2.79 -12.24
CA LEU A 56 -12.18 3.90 -11.58
C LEU A 56 -11.96 5.12 -12.48
N GLY A 57 -12.46 5.10 -13.72
CA GLY A 57 -12.26 6.19 -14.68
C GLY A 57 -10.80 6.36 -15.11
N LEU A 58 -9.98 5.33 -14.91
CA LEU A 58 -8.54 5.38 -15.13
C LEU A 58 -8.19 5.50 -16.61
N ARG A 59 -7.22 6.36 -16.91
CA ARG A 59 -6.51 6.39 -18.19
C ARG A 59 -5.02 6.24 -17.95
N ASN A 60 -4.33 5.43 -18.75
CA ASN A 60 -2.90 5.16 -18.58
C ASN A 60 -2.06 6.23 -19.27
N ILE A 61 -1.07 6.77 -18.56
CA ILE A 61 0.06 7.47 -19.18
C ILE A 61 1.02 6.40 -19.72
N VAL A 62 1.29 6.48 -21.02
CA VAL A 62 2.20 5.59 -21.74
C VAL A 62 3.27 6.39 -22.45
N ARG A 63 4.41 5.75 -22.73
CA ARG A 63 5.49 6.33 -23.52
C ARG A 63 5.44 5.80 -24.95
N ASP A 64 5.66 6.69 -25.92
CA ASP A 64 5.75 6.39 -27.35
C ASP A 64 4.52 5.63 -27.89
N GLY A 65 3.37 5.82 -27.22
CA GLY A 65 2.09 5.22 -27.60
C GLY A 65 1.29 6.11 -28.55
N ASN A 66 0.40 5.50 -29.33
CA ASN A 66 -0.56 6.19 -30.22
C ASN A 66 -1.76 6.79 -29.47
N GLY A 67 -1.53 7.33 -28.27
CA GLY A 67 -2.56 7.90 -27.41
C GLY A 67 -2.85 9.37 -27.67
N GLU A 68 -3.78 9.92 -26.88
CA GLU A 68 -4.08 11.34 -26.86
C GLU A 68 -2.99 12.14 -26.13
N PRO A 69 -2.78 13.42 -26.47
CA PRO A 69 -1.93 14.30 -25.69
C PRO A 69 -2.41 14.40 -24.24
N ILE A 70 -1.48 14.51 -23.28
CA ILE A 70 -1.82 14.77 -21.88
C ILE A 70 -2.45 16.15 -21.76
N SER A 71 -3.69 16.22 -21.27
CA SER A 71 -4.34 17.45 -20.86
C SER A 71 -4.24 17.62 -19.35
N ALA A 72 -3.81 18.81 -18.91
CA ALA A 72 -3.81 19.17 -17.49
C ALA A 72 -5.22 19.55 -16.99
N ASP A 73 -6.16 19.82 -17.91
CA ASP A 73 -7.49 20.28 -17.56
C ASP A 73 -8.26 19.19 -16.83
N ASN A 74 -8.64 19.48 -15.58
CA ASN A 74 -9.45 18.60 -14.74
C ASN A 74 -8.89 17.17 -14.57
N ALA A 75 -7.57 17.02 -14.57
CA ALA A 75 -6.90 15.73 -14.42
C ALA A 75 -5.96 15.70 -13.20
N VAL A 76 -5.80 14.50 -12.62
CA VAL A 76 -4.88 14.23 -11.51
C VAL A 76 -4.03 13.03 -11.86
N VAL A 77 -2.71 13.16 -11.80
CA VAL A 77 -1.80 12.03 -12.02
C VAL A 77 -1.76 11.18 -10.75
N CYS A 78 -2.03 9.88 -10.88
CA CYS A 78 -1.88 8.89 -9.82
C CYS A 78 -0.67 8.01 -10.14
N SER A 79 0.47 8.34 -9.54
CA SER A 79 1.74 7.68 -9.82
C SER A 79 2.06 6.57 -8.82
N THR A 80 2.46 5.40 -9.34
CA THR A 80 2.72 4.21 -8.53
C THR A 80 3.88 3.36 -9.06
N ILE A 81 4.17 2.26 -8.37
CA ILE A 81 5.13 1.22 -8.76
C ILE A 81 4.61 -0.18 -8.38
N ARG A 82 5.00 -1.22 -9.13
CA ARG A 82 4.71 -2.63 -8.84
C ARG A 82 5.68 -3.28 -7.84
N MET A 83 5.95 -2.62 -6.71
CA MET A 83 6.71 -3.21 -5.59
C MET A 83 5.77 -3.72 -4.49
N GLY A 84 4.90 -4.65 -4.85
CA GLY A 84 3.84 -5.17 -3.98
C GLY A 84 2.48 -4.49 -4.19
N PHE A 85 1.44 -5.06 -3.59
CA PHE A 85 0.06 -4.61 -3.78
C PHE A 85 -0.28 -3.29 -3.07
N GLY A 86 0.46 -2.93 -2.02
CA GLY A 86 0.16 -1.73 -1.22
C GLY A 86 0.24 -0.42 -1.98
N HIS A 87 1.28 -0.21 -2.79
CA HIS A 87 1.43 1.02 -3.57
C HIS A 87 0.37 1.13 -4.67
N TYR A 88 -0.01 0.01 -5.27
CA TYR A 88 -1.12 -0.03 -6.23
C TYR A 88 -2.44 0.32 -5.55
N ARG A 89 -2.71 -0.27 -4.38
CA ARG A 89 -3.92 -0.03 -3.59
C ARG A 89 -4.06 1.44 -3.17
N ILE A 90 -2.99 2.07 -2.71
CA ILE A 90 -3.00 3.50 -2.34
C ILE A 90 -3.22 4.39 -3.57
N ALA A 91 -2.60 4.06 -4.70
CA ALA A 91 -2.84 4.79 -5.94
C ALA A 91 -4.28 4.63 -6.44
N MET A 92 -4.87 3.44 -6.31
CA MET A 92 -6.29 3.19 -6.59
C MET A 92 -7.19 4.01 -5.68
N ALA A 93 -6.87 4.13 -4.38
CA ALA A 93 -7.61 4.96 -3.45
C ALA A 93 -7.61 6.44 -3.88
N GLY A 94 -6.44 6.95 -4.28
CA GLY A 94 -6.30 8.30 -4.84
C GLY A 94 -7.08 8.49 -6.14
N ALA A 95 -7.01 7.54 -7.07
CA ALA A 95 -7.73 7.58 -8.33
C ALA A 95 -9.26 7.54 -8.16
N SER A 96 -9.74 6.63 -7.32
CA SER A 96 -11.16 6.48 -6.97
C SER A 96 -11.72 7.77 -6.36
N CYS A 97 -10.97 8.40 -5.44
CA CYS A 97 -11.37 9.68 -4.86
C CYS A 97 -11.31 10.83 -5.87
N ALA A 98 -10.29 10.87 -6.74
CA ALA A 98 -10.17 11.89 -7.78
C ALA A 98 -11.36 11.84 -8.75
N GLN A 99 -11.74 10.63 -9.20
CA GLN A 99 -12.91 10.40 -10.04
C GLN A 99 -14.20 10.88 -9.36
N ALA A 100 -14.42 10.50 -8.10
CA ALA A 100 -15.60 10.89 -7.33
C ALA A 100 -15.69 12.41 -7.09
N MET A 101 -14.54 13.08 -7.00
CA MET A 101 -14.42 14.54 -6.93
C MET A 101 -14.54 15.23 -8.29
N GLY A 102 -14.70 14.47 -9.38
CA GLY A 102 -14.96 14.98 -10.73
C GLY A 102 -13.72 15.13 -11.62
N TYR A 103 -12.54 14.72 -11.15
CA TYR A 103 -11.30 14.74 -11.94
C TYR A 103 -11.14 13.47 -12.76
N THR A 104 -10.36 13.55 -13.84
CA THR A 104 -9.90 12.37 -14.59
C THR A 104 -8.59 11.85 -13.98
N PRO A 105 -8.56 10.65 -13.37
CA PRO A 105 -7.33 10.08 -12.84
C PRO A 105 -6.45 9.50 -13.96
N LEU A 106 -5.23 10.00 -14.08
CA LEU A 106 -4.21 9.52 -15.01
C LEU A 106 -3.24 8.58 -14.30
N TRP A 107 -3.27 7.30 -14.64
CA TRP A 107 -2.44 6.26 -14.05
C TRP A 107 -1.02 6.30 -14.60
N MET A 108 -0.03 6.50 -13.74
CA MET A 108 1.39 6.49 -14.10
C MET A 108 2.16 5.44 -13.30
N ASP A 109 2.20 4.21 -13.82
CA ASP A 109 3.06 3.14 -13.30
C ASP A 109 4.47 3.24 -13.89
N LEU A 110 5.46 3.55 -13.04
CA LEU A 110 6.85 3.74 -13.50
C LEU A 110 7.49 2.47 -14.07
N LEU A 111 6.93 1.29 -13.79
CA LEU A 111 7.38 0.02 -14.39
C LEU A 111 6.67 -0.29 -15.71
N SER A 112 5.64 0.47 -16.08
CA SER A 112 4.97 0.35 -17.38
C SER A 112 5.50 1.37 -18.40
N ILE A 113 6.34 2.30 -17.97
CA ILE A 113 7.00 3.30 -18.82
C ILE A 113 8.48 2.92 -18.98
N PRO A 114 8.89 2.42 -20.16
CA PRO A 114 10.28 2.03 -20.40
C PRO A 114 11.24 3.20 -20.18
N GLY A 115 12.41 2.92 -19.60
CA GLY A 115 13.46 3.90 -19.31
C GLY A 115 14.15 3.63 -17.96
N ILE A 116 15.00 4.57 -17.54
CA ILE A 116 15.83 4.45 -16.33
C ILE A 116 15.02 4.18 -15.04
N SER A 117 13.78 4.68 -14.95
CA SER A 117 12.88 4.37 -13.83
C SER A 117 12.64 2.88 -13.71
N THR A 118 12.30 2.23 -14.83
CA THR A 118 12.04 0.79 -14.87
C THR A 118 13.27 -0.01 -14.47
N ASP A 119 14.45 0.35 -14.99
CA ASP A 119 15.70 -0.35 -14.72
C ASP A 119 16.11 -0.30 -13.24
N VAL A 120 16.07 0.89 -12.66
CA VAL A 120 16.48 1.10 -11.27
C VAL A 120 15.50 0.44 -10.31
N ILE A 121 14.19 0.59 -10.55
CA ILE A 121 13.15 -0.02 -9.73
C ILE A 121 13.27 -1.56 -9.79
N ASN A 122 13.43 -2.14 -10.97
CA ASN A 122 13.60 -3.60 -11.13
C ASN A 122 14.84 -4.13 -10.40
N PHE A 123 15.95 -3.39 -10.45
CA PHE A 123 17.15 -3.75 -9.69
C PHE A 123 16.88 -3.73 -8.18
N CYS A 124 16.32 -2.64 -7.66
CA CYS A 124 16.01 -2.54 -6.24
C CYS A 124 15.00 -3.60 -5.79
N ASN A 125 13.95 -3.85 -6.58
CA ASN A 125 12.96 -4.88 -6.30
C ASN A 125 13.55 -6.30 -6.29
N THR A 126 14.49 -6.58 -7.20
CA THR A 126 15.21 -7.87 -7.22
C THR A 126 15.97 -8.12 -5.92
N TRP A 127 16.66 -7.10 -5.40
CA TRP A 127 17.37 -7.20 -4.13
C TRP A 127 16.43 -7.29 -2.93
N TYR A 128 15.40 -6.44 -2.89
CA TYR A 128 14.37 -6.48 -1.85
C TYR A 128 13.73 -7.87 -1.74
N SER A 129 13.28 -8.42 -2.88
CA SER A 129 12.65 -9.74 -2.95
C SER A 129 13.59 -10.87 -2.53
N ARG A 130 14.89 -10.76 -2.83
CA ARG A 130 15.89 -11.72 -2.34
C ARG A 130 16.01 -11.69 -0.82
N PHE A 131 16.18 -10.52 -0.22
CA PHE A 131 16.35 -10.39 1.24
C PHE A 131 15.08 -10.74 2.02
N SER A 132 13.91 -10.36 1.52
CA SER A 132 12.61 -10.73 2.12
C SER A 132 12.40 -12.24 2.13
N ARG A 133 12.73 -12.96 1.04
CA ARG A 133 12.69 -14.43 1.05
C ARG A 133 13.70 -15.05 2.02
N THR A 134 14.86 -14.43 2.19
CA THR A 134 15.85 -14.89 3.18
C THR A 134 15.35 -14.70 4.61
N SER A 135 14.70 -13.57 4.93
CA SER A 135 14.15 -13.33 6.27
C SER A 135 13.08 -14.33 6.66
N GLN A 136 12.22 -14.72 5.71
CA GLN A 136 11.21 -15.75 5.92
C GLN A 136 11.80 -17.14 6.20
N ARG A 137 13.04 -17.42 5.76
CA ARG A 137 13.71 -18.72 5.94
C ARG A 137 14.65 -18.77 7.14
N SER A 138 14.95 -17.63 7.76
CA SER A 138 15.94 -17.55 8.84
C SER A 138 15.52 -16.53 9.88
N SER A 139 15.09 -17.02 11.05
CA SER A 139 14.77 -16.18 12.21
C SER A 139 15.95 -15.32 12.66
N TRP A 140 17.17 -15.87 12.60
CA TRP A 140 18.39 -15.12 12.92
C TRP A 140 18.62 -13.96 11.95
N PHE A 141 18.51 -14.20 10.64
CA PHE A 141 18.63 -13.13 9.64
C PHE A 141 17.51 -12.09 9.82
N ASN A 142 16.29 -12.55 10.08
CA ASN A 142 15.16 -11.67 10.31
C ASN A 142 15.43 -10.72 11.49
N THR A 143 15.76 -11.28 12.65
CA THR A 143 15.97 -10.55 13.90
C THR A 143 17.17 -9.61 13.85
N HIS A 144 18.28 -10.03 13.23
CA HIS A 144 19.54 -9.29 13.34
C HIS A 144 19.93 -8.49 12.09
N ILE A 145 19.28 -8.71 10.94
CA ILE A 145 19.58 -7.98 9.71
C ILE A 145 18.33 -7.32 9.14
N TRP A 146 17.28 -8.09 8.87
CA TRP A 146 16.09 -7.57 8.19
C TRP A 146 15.32 -6.56 9.04
N GLU A 147 14.97 -6.92 10.28
CA GLU A 147 14.26 -6.01 11.18
C GLU A 147 15.06 -4.73 11.44
N PRO A 148 16.35 -4.77 11.85
CA PRO A 148 17.16 -3.56 12.04
C PRO A 148 17.23 -2.64 10.80
N VAL A 149 17.33 -3.21 9.59
CA VAL A 149 17.35 -2.42 8.35
C VAL A 149 15.97 -1.81 8.07
N THR A 150 14.88 -2.56 8.28
CA THR A 150 13.53 -2.10 7.96
C THR A 150 12.91 -1.20 9.01
N THR A 151 13.33 -1.29 10.28
CA THR A 151 12.78 -0.48 11.37
C THR A 151 13.73 0.64 11.82
N GLY A 152 15.04 0.48 11.62
CA GLY A 152 16.05 1.37 12.22
C GLY A 152 16.35 1.04 13.68
N GLU A 153 15.77 -0.01 14.24
CA GLU A 153 16.12 -0.47 15.58
C GLU A 153 17.51 -1.12 15.59
N PRO A 154 18.30 -0.99 16.68
CA PRO A 154 19.66 -1.51 16.70
C PRO A 154 19.73 -3.04 16.62
N SER A 155 20.68 -3.53 15.82
CA SER A 155 21.13 -4.94 15.86
C SER A 155 22.22 -5.16 16.93
N LEU A 156 22.83 -6.35 16.94
CA LEU A 156 24.05 -6.66 17.69
C LEU A 156 25.13 -5.60 17.41
N PRO A 157 25.93 -5.15 18.40
CA PRO A 157 26.78 -3.96 18.25
C PRO A 157 27.69 -3.93 17.00
N LEU A 158 28.40 -5.02 16.73
CA LEU A 158 29.29 -5.12 15.56
C LEU A 158 28.52 -5.17 14.24
N LEU A 159 27.40 -5.90 14.22
CA LEU A 159 26.55 -6.01 13.04
C LEU A 159 25.85 -4.68 12.76
N ASN A 160 25.37 -4.00 13.79
CA ASN A 160 24.78 -2.67 13.69
C ASN A 160 25.78 -1.65 13.12
N ALA A 161 27.04 -1.68 13.59
CA ALA A 161 28.10 -0.84 13.03
C ALA A 161 28.37 -1.17 11.55
N PHE A 162 28.41 -2.46 11.20
CA PHE A 162 28.57 -2.90 9.82
C PHE A 162 27.43 -2.41 8.91
N LEU A 163 26.18 -2.67 9.28
CA LEU A 163 24.98 -2.25 8.55
C LEU A 163 24.97 -0.73 8.35
N ASN A 164 25.27 0.04 9.40
CA ASN A 164 25.32 1.50 9.31
C ASN A 164 26.51 2.03 8.49
N SER A 165 27.55 1.23 8.29
CA SER A 165 28.69 1.59 7.46
C SER A 165 28.48 1.28 5.98
N TRP A 166 27.70 0.26 5.63
CA TRP A 166 27.49 -0.18 4.25
C TRP A 166 26.18 0.39 3.70
N ILE A 167 26.24 1.12 2.57
CA ILE A 167 25.10 1.90 2.05
C ILE A 167 23.85 1.07 1.75
N VAL A 168 24.01 -0.21 1.42
CA VAL A 168 22.90 -1.15 1.19
C VAL A 168 22.25 -1.56 2.51
N GLY A 169 23.03 -1.63 3.60
CA GLY A 169 22.54 -1.96 4.95
C GLY A 169 22.08 -0.74 5.75
N TRP A 170 22.00 0.45 5.15
CA TRP A 170 21.49 1.62 5.85
C TRP A 170 20.00 1.47 6.16
N PRO A 171 19.60 1.64 7.44
CA PRO A 171 18.19 1.49 7.79
C PRO A 171 17.28 2.50 7.13
N TRP A 172 16.08 2.07 6.73
CA TRP A 172 15.08 2.89 6.02
C TRP A 172 14.63 4.10 6.82
N ARG A 173 14.61 3.95 8.15
CA ARG A 173 14.24 5.02 9.08
C ARG A 173 15.21 6.21 9.07
N PHE A 174 16.46 6.04 8.65
CA PHE A 174 17.49 7.06 8.83
C PHE A 174 17.57 8.06 7.68
N LEU A 175 17.88 9.32 8.00
CA LEU A 175 18.02 10.44 7.05
C LEU A 175 18.99 10.13 5.90
N LYS A 176 20.07 9.39 6.16
CA LYS A 176 21.04 8.99 5.13
C LYS A 176 20.42 8.11 4.03
N THR A 177 19.40 7.31 4.38
CA THR A 177 18.67 6.47 3.44
C THR A 177 17.73 7.32 2.59
N ASN A 178 17.05 8.30 3.19
CA ASN A 178 16.29 9.29 2.44
C ASN A 178 17.11 9.94 1.31
N VAL A 179 18.27 10.50 1.65
CA VAL A 179 19.13 11.16 0.66
C VAL A 179 19.68 10.16 -0.37
N LYS A 180 19.99 8.92 0.05
CA LYS A 180 20.38 7.83 -0.86
C LYS A 180 19.31 7.59 -1.92
N ASP A 181 18.05 7.50 -1.49
CA ASP A 181 16.92 7.23 -2.37
C ASP A 181 16.58 8.45 -3.23
N TYR A 182 16.59 9.67 -2.67
CA TYR A 182 16.36 10.90 -3.43
C TYR A 182 17.39 11.07 -4.56
N LYS A 183 18.68 10.91 -4.28
CA LYS A 183 19.72 11.02 -5.32
C LYS A 183 19.60 9.94 -6.37
N MET A 184 19.07 8.77 -6.03
CA MET A 184 18.75 7.76 -7.04
C MET A 184 17.56 8.23 -7.89
N SER A 185 16.48 8.69 -7.27
CA SER A 185 15.25 9.10 -7.96
C SER A 185 15.38 10.38 -8.79
N GLU A 186 16.42 11.20 -8.58
CA GLU A 186 16.77 12.30 -9.49
C GLU A 186 17.02 11.81 -10.93
N LEU A 187 17.39 10.54 -11.13
CA LEU A 187 17.52 9.96 -12.47
C LEU A 187 16.16 9.89 -13.19
N PHE A 188 15.04 9.95 -12.47
CA PHE A 188 13.70 9.88 -13.03
C PHE A 188 13.19 11.25 -13.47
N ALA A 189 13.96 12.33 -13.23
CA ALA A 189 13.54 13.70 -13.45
C ALA A 189 13.10 13.98 -14.91
N GLY A 190 13.75 13.37 -15.91
CA GLY A 190 13.38 13.56 -17.32
C GLY A 190 11.96 13.09 -17.63
N LEU A 191 11.52 11.98 -17.03
CA LEU A 191 10.17 11.45 -17.19
C LEU A 191 9.13 12.44 -16.63
N PHE A 192 9.32 12.88 -15.39
CA PHE A 192 8.37 13.78 -14.73
C PHE A 192 8.42 15.20 -15.31
N GLY A 193 9.58 15.67 -15.76
CA GLY A 193 9.75 16.97 -16.40
C GLY A 193 9.08 17.10 -17.77
N THR A 194 8.54 15.99 -18.30
CA THR A 194 7.70 16.00 -19.51
C THR A 194 6.25 16.37 -19.20
N LEU A 195 5.80 16.21 -17.95
CA LEU A 195 4.46 16.60 -17.52
C LEU A 195 4.39 18.11 -17.26
N PRO A 196 3.22 18.76 -17.44
CA PRO A 196 3.04 20.15 -17.02
C PRO A 196 3.37 20.31 -15.52
N SER A 197 4.25 21.24 -15.17
CA SER A 197 4.84 21.33 -13.83
C SER A 197 3.84 21.60 -12.70
N ASP A 198 2.70 22.20 -13.01
CA ASP A 198 1.60 22.52 -12.11
C ASP A 198 0.49 21.46 -12.12
N MET A 199 0.61 20.41 -12.93
CA MET A 199 -0.36 19.32 -12.92
C MET A 199 -0.40 18.65 -11.54
N PRO A 200 -1.58 18.49 -10.92
CA PRO A 200 -1.71 17.77 -9.65
C PRO A 200 -1.23 16.33 -9.76
N ILE A 201 -0.38 15.90 -8.83
CA ILE A 201 0.12 14.53 -8.78
C ILE A 201 0.05 13.95 -7.37
N LEU A 202 -0.59 12.78 -7.28
CA LEU A 202 -0.58 11.90 -6.12
C LEU A 202 0.46 10.81 -6.33
N THR A 203 1.33 10.59 -5.34
CA THR A 203 2.35 9.54 -5.41
C THR A 203 2.13 8.52 -4.31
N ALA A 204 2.05 7.25 -4.67
CA ALA A 204 1.82 6.15 -3.71
C ALA A 204 3.12 5.51 -3.17
N HIS A 205 4.28 6.07 -3.55
CA HIS A 205 5.58 5.60 -3.12
C HIS A 205 6.62 6.73 -3.22
N MET A 206 7.63 6.72 -2.33
CA MET A 206 8.57 7.82 -2.19
C MET A 206 9.41 8.08 -3.44
N TRP A 207 9.76 7.06 -4.21
CA TRP A 207 10.53 7.27 -5.45
C TRP A 207 9.74 8.01 -6.54
N ASN A 208 8.42 7.83 -6.57
CA ASN A 208 7.54 8.61 -7.44
C ASN A 208 7.55 10.08 -6.99
N CYS A 209 7.41 10.32 -5.68
CA CYS A 209 7.46 11.65 -5.08
C CYS A 209 8.78 12.37 -5.37
N MET A 210 9.90 11.70 -5.06
CA MET A 210 11.25 12.24 -5.26
C MET A 210 11.56 12.49 -6.74
N GLY A 211 11.11 11.60 -7.63
CA GLY A 211 11.23 11.77 -9.08
C GLY A 211 10.41 12.97 -9.58
N ALA A 212 9.16 13.10 -9.12
CA ALA A 212 8.27 14.22 -9.48
C ALA A 212 8.86 15.57 -9.07
N VAL A 213 9.28 15.69 -7.81
CA VAL A 213 9.94 16.91 -7.31
C VAL A 213 11.23 17.20 -8.06
N ALA A 214 12.06 16.18 -8.31
CA ALA A 214 13.31 16.35 -9.06
C ALA A 214 13.06 16.76 -10.52
N GLY A 215 11.96 16.33 -11.12
CA GLY A 215 11.48 16.72 -12.45
C GLY A 215 10.83 18.10 -12.50
N GLY A 216 10.71 18.82 -11.38
CA GLY A 216 10.20 20.19 -11.34
C GLY A 216 8.68 20.30 -11.12
N MET A 217 8.00 19.21 -10.74
CA MET A 217 6.59 19.26 -10.39
C MET A 217 6.36 20.04 -9.08
N THR A 218 5.28 20.82 -9.03
CA THR A 218 4.99 21.78 -7.94
C THR A 218 3.79 21.38 -7.08
N ASN A 219 2.85 20.60 -7.62
CA ASN A 219 1.64 20.13 -6.94
C ASN A 219 1.74 18.64 -6.56
N VAL A 220 2.85 18.28 -5.90
CA VAL A 220 3.16 16.90 -5.50
C VAL A 220 2.62 16.60 -4.11
N VAL A 221 1.77 15.58 -4.00
CA VAL A 221 1.30 15.01 -2.74
C VAL A 221 1.80 13.58 -2.59
N ASP A 222 2.60 13.34 -1.56
CA ASP A 222 3.04 12.00 -1.17
C ASP A 222 2.04 11.33 -0.24
N MET A 223 1.34 10.31 -0.74
CA MET A 223 0.39 9.51 0.03
C MET A 223 1.16 8.51 0.88
N MET A 224 1.50 8.92 2.11
CA MET A 224 2.38 8.13 3.00
C MET A 224 1.73 6.80 3.39
N PHE A 225 2.38 5.71 3.05
CA PHE A 225 1.80 4.36 3.11
C PHE A 225 1.98 3.61 4.44
N ASP A 226 2.83 4.08 5.35
CA ASP A 226 3.23 3.35 6.55
C ASP A 226 2.83 4.09 7.83
N ASN A 227 2.55 3.33 8.91
CA ASN A 227 2.32 3.88 10.24
C ASN A 227 3.60 3.94 11.10
N TRP A 228 4.71 3.39 10.61
CA TRP A 228 6.05 3.57 11.17
C TRP A 228 6.79 4.69 10.44
N PRO A 229 7.01 5.84 11.09
CA PRO A 229 7.69 6.95 10.44
C PRO A 229 9.11 6.57 10.05
N MET A 230 9.45 6.73 8.78
CA MET A 230 10.77 6.46 8.23
C MET A 230 11.22 7.62 7.35
N ALA A 231 12.45 8.10 7.54
CA ALA A 231 12.93 9.30 6.85
C ALA A 231 12.77 9.24 5.32
N PHE A 232 12.90 8.07 4.69
CA PHE A 232 12.79 7.92 3.24
C PHE A 232 11.44 8.33 2.62
N GLN A 233 10.37 8.51 3.39
CA GLN A 233 9.08 9.02 2.91
C GLN A 233 9.00 10.56 2.92
N LEU A 234 10.07 11.26 3.31
CA LEU A 234 10.09 12.72 3.33
C LEU A 234 10.78 13.31 2.09
N THR A 235 10.12 14.21 1.38
CA THR A 235 10.64 14.84 0.17
C THR A 235 10.43 16.36 0.27
N GLU A 236 11.50 17.13 0.41
CA GLU A 236 11.42 18.59 0.34
C GLU A 236 10.87 19.02 -1.02
N GLY A 237 9.81 19.83 -1.04
CA GLY A 237 9.10 20.24 -2.25
C GLY A 237 7.77 19.52 -2.48
N ALA A 238 7.47 18.48 -1.69
CA ALA A 238 6.17 17.82 -1.68
C ALA A 238 5.35 18.14 -0.42
N LYS A 239 4.03 17.99 -0.53
CA LYS A 239 3.11 17.93 0.61
C LYS A 239 2.96 16.46 1.00
N HIS A 240 3.03 16.13 2.28
CA HIS A 240 2.94 14.73 2.72
C HIS A 240 1.57 14.49 3.36
N ALA A 241 0.78 13.63 2.73
CA ALA A 241 -0.51 13.17 3.21
C ALA A 241 -0.29 12.02 4.20
N VAL A 242 -0.36 12.35 5.49
CA VAL A 242 -0.09 11.43 6.60
C VAL A 242 -1.39 10.79 7.10
N GLN A 243 -1.40 9.46 7.21
CA GLN A 243 -2.63 8.72 7.52
C GLN A 243 -3.03 8.75 8.99
N THR A 244 -2.09 8.96 9.92
CA THR A 244 -2.32 8.75 11.35
C THR A 244 -1.69 9.84 12.22
N PRO A 245 -2.21 10.09 13.44
CA PRO A 245 -1.59 11.01 14.40
C PRO A 245 -0.18 10.56 14.84
N SER A 246 0.05 9.26 15.04
CA SER A 246 1.37 8.70 15.37
C SER A 246 2.37 8.91 14.24
N GLY A 247 1.92 8.71 13.00
CA GLY A 247 2.66 9.03 11.79
C GLY A 247 3.03 10.50 11.77
N TYR A 248 2.04 11.38 11.92
CA TYR A 248 2.20 12.83 11.85
C TYR A 248 3.25 13.31 12.87
N TYR A 249 3.11 12.93 14.14
CA TYR A 249 4.08 13.32 15.16
C TYR A 249 5.49 12.80 14.85
N GLY A 250 5.62 11.53 14.47
CA GLY A 250 6.95 10.96 14.24
C GLY A 250 7.68 11.57 13.04
N PHE A 251 6.96 11.89 11.95
CA PHE A 251 7.51 12.67 10.84
C PHE A 251 7.81 14.11 11.24
N ARG A 252 6.85 14.80 11.89
CA ARG A 252 6.99 16.19 12.33
C ARG A 252 8.22 16.36 13.22
N ALA A 253 8.42 15.47 14.18
CA ALA A 253 9.57 15.49 15.09
C ALA A 253 10.85 14.88 14.49
N MET A 254 10.79 14.26 13.30
CA MET A 254 11.87 13.44 12.71
C MET A 254 12.41 12.39 13.71
N ARG A 255 11.49 11.75 14.44
CA ARG A 255 11.79 10.94 15.62
C ARG A 255 12.53 9.65 15.25
N GLY A 256 13.80 9.58 15.64
CA GLY A 256 14.65 8.39 15.42
C GLY A 256 15.25 8.31 14.01
N PHE A 257 15.28 9.44 13.27
CA PHE A 257 15.85 9.48 11.92
C PHE A 257 17.37 9.72 11.92
N ASP A 258 17.97 10.00 13.09
CA ASP A 258 19.42 10.09 13.27
C ASP A 258 20.01 8.77 13.77
N GLU A 259 21.07 8.31 13.11
CA GLU A 259 21.72 7.02 13.42
C GLU A 259 22.33 6.95 14.84
N LYS A 260 22.52 8.10 15.50
CA LYS A 260 23.09 8.22 16.85
C LYS A 260 22.04 8.70 17.88
N GLY A 261 20.77 8.75 17.50
CA GLY A 261 19.70 9.20 18.39
C GLY A 261 19.73 10.69 18.74
N ARG A 262 20.43 11.53 17.96
CA ARG A 262 20.42 12.98 18.18
C ARG A 262 19.07 13.58 17.81
N THR A 263 18.65 14.61 18.54
CA THR A 263 17.47 15.40 18.20
C THR A 263 17.67 16.10 16.86
N MET A 264 16.67 15.99 16.00
CA MET A 264 16.67 16.57 14.66
C MET A 264 15.80 17.82 14.63
N LYS A 265 16.11 18.72 13.68
CA LYS A 265 15.22 19.85 13.38
C LYS A 265 13.92 19.29 12.83
N PRO A 266 12.77 19.79 13.28
CA PRO A 266 11.49 19.19 12.94
C PRO A 266 11.06 19.62 11.54
N VAL A 267 10.26 18.78 10.86
CA VAL A 267 9.73 19.07 9.51
C VAL A 267 8.80 20.29 9.58
N PRO A 268 8.86 21.26 8.64
CA PRO A 268 7.92 22.38 8.58
C PRO A 268 6.45 21.94 8.59
N ALA A 269 5.58 22.71 9.24
CA ALA A 269 4.18 22.32 9.44
C ALA A 269 3.36 22.34 8.13
N ASP A 270 3.75 23.18 7.18
CA ASP A 270 3.16 23.29 5.84
C ASP A 270 3.54 22.12 4.91
N ALA A 271 4.58 21.35 5.25
CA ALA A 271 4.98 20.16 4.50
C ALA A 271 4.22 18.88 4.91
N LEU A 272 3.59 18.84 6.10
CA LEU A 272 2.90 17.66 6.63
C LEU A 272 1.43 17.93 6.87
N HIS A 273 0.56 17.06 6.35
CA HIS A 273 -0.89 17.18 6.45
C HIS A 273 -1.47 15.88 7.01
N PHE A 274 -2.13 15.93 8.15
CA PHE A 274 -2.89 14.79 8.65
C PHE A 274 -4.20 14.69 7.86
N VAL A 275 -4.34 13.63 7.07
CA VAL A 275 -5.45 13.48 6.12
C VAL A 275 -6.39 12.32 6.45
N GLY A 276 -5.99 11.41 7.35
CA GLY A 276 -6.70 10.16 7.57
C GLY A 276 -6.26 9.05 6.61
N HIS A 277 -6.87 7.88 6.74
CA HIS A 277 -6.53 6.67 6.01
C HIS A 277 -6.81 6.81 4.51
N HIS A 278 -5.90 6.33 3.66
CA HIS A 278 -6.07 6.33 2.21
C HIS A 278 -6.99 5.16 1.80
N VAL A 279 -8.28 5.45 1.65
CA VAL A 279 -9.32 4.46 1.29
C VAL A 279 -10.08 4.93 0.05
N ASP A 280 -10.43 3.99 -0.82
CA ASP A 280 -11.16 4.21 -2.07
C ASP A 280 -12.56 4.80 -1.82
N HIS A 281 -13.06 5.60 -2.77
CA HIS A 281 -14.36 6.26 -2.66
C HIS A 281 -15.48 5.25 -2.40
N GLU A 282 -15.51 4.15 -3.15
CA GLU A 282 -16.56 3.13 -3.06
C GLU A 282 -16.70 2.57 -1.65
N LEU A 283 -15.58 2.33 -0.96
CA LEU A 283 -15.61 1.75 0.38
C LEU A 283 -16.04 2.80 1.39
N VAL A 284 -15.45 3.99 1.34
CA VAL A 284 -15.83 5.08 2.25
C VAL A 284 -17.29 5.46 2.09
N HIS A 285 -17.79 5.54 0.85
CA HIS A 285 -19.16 5.93 0.57
C HIS A 285 -20.17 4.95 1.19
N ASN A 286 -19.88 3.65 1.14
CA ASN A 286 -20.82 2.59 1.52
C ASN A 286 -20.60 2.02 2.94
N ILE A 287 -19.74 2.62 3.78
CA ILE A 287 -19.43 2.10 5.13
C ILE A 287 -20.68 1.75 5.95
N GLU A 288 -21.66 2.65 6.05
CA GLU A 288 -22.84 2.46 6.88
C GLU A 288 -23.68 1.30 6.37
N ASP A 289 -23.93 1.25 5.05
CA ASP A 289 -24.72 0.20 4.41
C ASP A 289 -24.01 -1.17 4.50
N ASP A 290 -22.71 -1.20 4.20
CA ASP A 290 -21.93 -2.44 4.26
C ASP A 290 -21.83 -2.94 5.72
N CYS A 291 -21.65 -2.06 6.72
CA CYS A 291 -21.67 -2.43 8.14
C CYS A 291 -23.04 -2.91 8.59
N ALA A 292 -24.13 -2.22 8.21
CA ALA A 292 -25.49 -2.66 8.51
C ALA A 292 -25.77 -4.05 7.89
N ALA A 293 -25.30 -4.30 6.66
CA ALA A 293 -25.44 -5.60 6.02
C ALA A 293 -24.68 -6.71 6.76
N ARG A 294 -23.48 -6.44 7.28
CA ARG A 294 -22.72 -7.40 8.12
C ARG A 294 -23.48 -7.77 9.39
N ILE A 295 -24.08 -6.78 10.05
CA ILE A 295 -24.90 -6.99 11.25
C ILE A 295 -26.19 -7.75 10.93
N ALA A 296 -26.87 -7.40 9.83
CA ALA A 296 -28.08 -8.10 9.42
C ALA A 296 -27.82 -9.58 9.14
N ARG A 297 -26.73 -9.91 8.42
CA ARG A 297 -26.33 -11.31 8.16
C ARG A 297 -26.04 -12.09 9.44
N MET A 298 -25.34 -11.44 10.37
CA MET A 298 -25.06 -12.01 11.69
C MET A 298 -26.36 -12.34 12.44
N GLU A 299 -27.27 -11.37 12.55
CA GLU A 299 -28.53 -11.52 13.28
C GLU A 299 -29.48 -12.54 12.64
N SER A 300 -29.41 -12.72 11.32
CA SER A 300 -30.16 -13.75 10.59
C SER A 300 -29.52 -15.14 10.63
N GLY A 301 -28.36 -15.29 11.28
CA GLY A 301 -27.65 -16.57 11.37
C GLY A 301 -27.08 -17.04 10.03
N GLU A 302 -26.78 -16.13 9.10
CA GLU A 302 -26.08 -16.49 7.86
C GLU A 302 -24.64 -16.96 8.14
N PRO A 303 -24.06 -17.79 7.25
CA PRO A 303 -22.64 -18.13 7.35
C PRO A 303 -21.77 -16.87 7.40
N ARG A 304 -20.86 -16.80 8.38
CA ARG A 304 -19.89 -15.72 8.48
C ARG A 304 -18.97 -15.72 7.26
N ARG A 305 -18.91 -14.60 6.55
CA ARG A 305 -18.12 -14.46 5.32
C ARG A 305 -16.70 -14.02 5.67
N LEU A 306 -15.76 -14.95 5.58
CA LEU A 306 -14.35 -14.72 5.88
C LEU A 306 -13.55 -14.58 4.60
N MET A 307 -12.77 -13.50 4.46
CA MET A 307 -11.84 -13.33 3.35
C MET A 307 -10.40 -13.42 3.81
N VAL A 308 -9.62 -14.31 3.19
CA VAL A 308 -8.17 -14.39 3.37
C VAL A 308 -7.49 -13.80 2.14
N THR A 309 -6.68 -12.76 2.35
CA THR A 309 -6.06 -12.01 1.24
C THR A 309 -4.58 -12.27 1.15
N MET A 310 -4.10 -12.62 -0.04
CA MET A 310 -2.68 -12.80 -0.27
C MET A 310 -2.01 -11.47 -0.61
N GLY A 311 -0.94 -11.14 0.08
CA GLY A 311 -0.14 -9.96 -0.23
C GLY A 311 0.67 -10.12 -1.52
N GLY A 312 1.19 -9.01 -2.04
CA GLY A 312 1.90 -8.98 -3.33
C GLY A 312 3.17 -9.86 -3.42
N ALA A 313 3.72 -10.32 -2.29
CA ALA A 313 4.84 -11.27 -2.28
C ALA A 313 4.41 -12.74 -2.46
N GLY A 314 3.10 -13.05 -2.43
CA GLY A 314 2.60 -14.42 -2.55
C GLY A 314 3.03 -15.35 -1.40
N ALA A 315 3.34 -14.78 -0.22
CA ALA A 315 3.91 -15.47 0.93
C ALA A 315 2.83 -16.09 1.86
N GLN A 316 3.26 -16.70 2.96
CA GLN A 316 2.40 -17.27 4.02
C GLN A 316 1.49 -18.44 3.58
N ARG A 317 1.93 -19.24 2.59
CA ARG A 317 1.22 -20.45 2.13
C ARG A 317 0.77 -21.37 3.29
N GLU A 318 1.64 -21.64 4.26
CA GLU A 318 1.32 -22.53 5.39
C GLU A 318 0.14 -22.00 6.24
N LEU A 319 0.09 -20.69 6.47
CA LEU A 319 -1.03 -20.06 7.18
C LEU A 319 -2.34 -20.17 6.37
N PHE A 320 -2.28 -19.93 5.06
CA PHE A 320 -3.45 -20.08 4.17
C PHE A 320 -4.00 -21.50 4.24
N LEU A 321 -3.13 -22.51 4.18
CA LEU A 321 -3.54 -23.91 4.27
C LEU A 321 -4.15 -24.24 5.64
N ALA A 322 -3.55 -23.74 6.72
CA ALA A 322 -4.07 -23.94 8.07
C ALA A 322 -5.47 -23.35 8.24
N ILE A 323 -5.69 -22.11 7.78
CA ILE A 323 -7.01 -21.45 7.83
C ILE A 323 -8.03 -22.24 7.01
N LEU A 324 -7.68 -22.63 5.78
CA LEU A 324 -8.56 -23.41 4.91
C LEU A 324 -8.96 -24.75 5.56
N LYS A 325 -7.99 -25.51 6.07
CA LYS A 325 -8.25 -26.79 6.74
C LYS A 325 -9.12 -26.63 7.98
N HIS A 326 -8.89 -25.56 8.75
CA HIS A 326 -9.72 -25.22 9.91
C HIS A 326 -11.15 -24.86 9.53
N CYS A 327 -11.33 -24.12 8.42
CA CYS A 327 -12.64 -23.68 7.97
C CYS A 327 -13.45 -24.75 7.22
N LEU A 328 -12.82 -25.80 6.67
CA LEU A 328 -13.52 -26.89 5.97
C LEU A 328 -14.72 -27.47 6.74
N PRO A 329 -14.59 -27.88 8.02
CA PRO A 329 -15.74 -28.33 8.80
C PRO A 329 -16.77 -27.22 9.05
N LEU A 330 -16.34 -25.98 9.31
CA LEU A 330 -17.25 -24.84 9.53
C LEU A 330 -18.07 -24.50 8.28
N VAL A 331 -17.48 -24.65 7.09
CA VAL A 331 -18.17 -24.50 5.80
C VAL A 331 -19.20 -25.62 5.62
N ALA A 332 -18.84 -26.88 5.94
CA ALA A 332 -19.77 -28.01 5.86
C ALA A 332 -20.97 -27.86 6.82
N GLU A 333 -20.75 -27.23 7.98
CA GLU A 333 -21.79 -26.87 8.95
C GLU A 333 -22.55 -25.59 8.61
N LYS A 334 -22.26 -24.93 7.48
CA LYS A 334 -22.85 -23.64 7.06
C LYS A 334 -22.65 -22.51 8.07
N LYS A 335 -21.56 -22.56 8.85
CA LYS A 335 -21.16 -21.48 9.78
C LYS A 335 -20.26 -20.45 9.11
N VAL A 336 -19.54 -20.85 8.06
CA VAL A 336 -18.58 -20.00 7.34
C VAL A 336 -18.79 -20.10 5.83
N ALA A 337 -18.66 -18.97 5.14
CA ALA A 337 -18.36 -18.92 3.72
C ALA A 337 -16.94 -18.35 3.55
N LEU A 338 -16.05 -19.08 2.89
CA LEU A 338 -14.63 -18.76 2.83
C LEU A 338 -14.22 -18.21 1.46
N PHE A 339 -13.60 -17.05 1.46
CA PHE A 339 -13.15 -16.32 0.28
C PHE A 339 -11.63 -16.26 0.31
N LEU A 340 -10.96 -16.86 -0.67
CA LEU A 340 -9.51 -16.88 -0.80
C LEU A 340 -9.13 -15.99 -1.99
N ASN A 341 -8.68 -14.77 -1.73
CA ASN A 341 -8.14 -13.93 -2.79
C ASN A 341 -6.64 -14.19 -2.96
N LEU A 342 -6.28 -14.83 -4.07
CA LEU A 342 -4.89 -15.15 -4.42
C LEU A 342 -4.21 -14.05 -5.22
N GLY A 343 -4.91 -12.95 -5.56
CA GLY A 343 -4.38 -11.85 -6.36
C GLY A 343 -4.00 -12.33 -7.75
N ASP A 344 -2.75 -12.08 -8.17
CA ASP A 344 -2.18 -12.51 -9.45
C ASP A 344 -1.22 -13.73 -9.33
N HIS A 345 -1.29 -14.48 -8.22
CA HIS A 345 -0.36 -15.56 -7.92
C HIS A 345 -0.83 -16.93 -8.42
N ALA A 346 -0.85 -17.16 -9.74
CA ALA A 346 -1.30 -18.43 -10.33
C ALA A 346 -0.55 -19.66 -9.79
N SER A 347 0.75 -19.53 -9.47
CA SER A 347 1.53 -20.61 -8.86
C SER A 347 1.03 -21.02 -7.47
N ASN A 348 0.38 -20.12 -6.73
CA ASN A 348 -0.22 -20.43 -5.43
C ASN A 348 -1.53 -21.20 -5.60
N TRP A 349 -2.27 -20.97 -6.68
CA TRP A 349 -3.42 -21.82 -7.02
C TRP A 349 -3.00 -23.26 -7.33
N GLU A 350 -1.95 -23.44 -8.13
CA GLU A 350 -1.42 -24.78 -8.43
C GLU A 350 -0.94 -25.52 -7.18
N TRP A 351 -0.33 -24.80 -6.24
CA TRP A 351 0.03 -25.35 -4.94
C TRP A 351 -1.20 -25.70 -4.11
N LEU A 352 -2.19 -24.79 -4.00
CA LEU A 352 -3.39 -25.00 -3.20
C LEU A 352 -4.21 -26.20 -3.68
N LYS A 353 -4.34 -26.39 -5.01
CA LYS A 353 -4.99 -27.57 -5.60
C LYS A 353 -4.39 -28.87 -5.11
N LYS A 354 -3.06 -28.95 -5.03
CA LYS A 354 -2.35 -30.15 -4.57
C LYS A 354 -2.61 -30.43 -3.09
N GLU A 355 -2.63 -29.37 -2.27
CA GLU A 355 -2.89 -29.49 -0.83
C GLU A 355 -4.35 -29.86 -0.52
N LEU A 356 -5.30 -29.38 -1.32
CA LEU A 356 -6.72 -29.70 -1.21
C LEU A 356 -7.02 -31.15 -1.64
N GLY A 357 -6.26 -31.68 -2.60
CA GLY A 357 -6.46 -33.04 -3.10
C GLY A 357 -7.92 -33.28 -3.49
N ASN A 358 -8.57 -34.22 -2.80
CA ASN A 358 -9.97 -34.56 -3.08
C ASN A 358 -10.95 -33.45 -2.74
N ASP A 359 -10.65 -32.53 -1.81
CA ASP A 359 -11.58 -31.46 -1.41
C ASP A 359 -11.72 -30.35 -2.46
N ILE A 360 -10.95 -30.40 -3.55
CA ILE A 360 -10.98 -29.37 -4.60
C ILE A 360 -12.36 -29.17 -5.24
N HIS A 361 -13.19 -30.22 -5.30
CA HIS A 361 -14.55 -30.14 -5.84
C HIS A 361 -15.49 -29.24 -5.01
N LYS A 362 -15.09 -28.87 -3.79
CA LYS A 362 -15.83 -27.96 -2.91
C LYS A 362 -15.53 -26.48 -3.20
N VAL A 363 -14.58 -26.20 -4.09
CA VAL A 363 -14.12 -24.85 -4.42
C VAL A 363 -14.81 -24.35 -5.67
N THR A 364 -15.41 -23.16 -5.57
CA THR A 364 -15.85 -22.36 -6.71
C THR A 364 -14.76 -21.36 -7.07
N THR A 365 -14.39 -21.28 -8.35
CA THR A 365 -13.31 -20.41 -8.83
C THR A 365 -13.86 -19.21 -9.58
N HIS A 366 -13.28 -18.03 -9.31
CA HIS A 366 -13.61 -16.75 -9.94
C HIS A 366 -12.36 -16.18 -10.61
N PHE A 367 -12.11 -16.56 -11.86
CA PHE A 367 -10.84 -16.27 -12.55
C PHE A 367 -10.92 -15.15 -13.60
N SER A 368 -12.11 -14.58 -13.80
CA SER A 368 -12.29 -13.37 -14.58
C SER A 368 -12.81 -12.24 -13.67
N TRP A 369 -12.56 -11.01 -14.11
CA TRP A 369 -13.08 -9.83 -13.42
C TRP A 369 -14.61 -9.79 -13.46
N ASP A 370 -15.22 -10.07 -14.62
CA ASP A 370 -16.68 -10.07 -14.77
C ASP A 370 -17.35 -11.08 -13.85
N ASP A 371 -16.76 -12.26 -13.67
CA ASP A 371 -17.25 -13.30 -12.75
C ASP A 371 -17.10 -12.86 -11.29
N THR A 372 -15.93 -12.31 -10.92
CA THR A 372 -15.69 -11.74 -9.57
C THR A 372 -16.72 -10.66 -9.24
N ARG A 373 -16.93 -9.71 -10.18
CA ARG A 373 -17.88 -8.60 -10.04
C ARG A 373 -19.31 -9.12 -9.93
N SER A 374 -19.73 -9.99 -10.85
CA SER A 374 -21.08 -10.54 -10.88
C SER A 374 -21.40 -11.34 -9.61
N TYR A 375 -20.45 -12.16 -9.14
CA TYR A 375 -20.60 -12.91 -7.90
C TYR A 375 -20.71 -11.96 -6.70
N ALA A 376 -19.76 -11.04 -6.53
CA ALA A 376 -19.78 -10.08 -5.43
C ALA A 376 -21.09 -9.27 -5.42
N ASP A 377 -21.55 -8.78 -6.57
CA ASP A 377 -22.80 -8.04 -6.67
C ASP A 377 -24.02 -8.89 -6.31
N SER A 378 -24.05 -10.15 -6.74
CA SER A 378 -25.15 -11.07 -6.41
C SER A 378 -25.28 -11.30 -4.90
N ILE A 379 -24.16 -11.33 -4.17
CA ILE A 379 -24.15 -11.60 -2.72
C ILE A 379 -24.18 -10.32 -1.88
N ARG A 380 -24.29 -9.12 -2.47
CA ARG A 380 -24.53 -7.88 -1.70
C ARG A 380 -25.84 -7.99 -0.90
N THR A 381 -26.87 -8.53 -1.53
CA THR A 381 -28.18 -8.79 -0.92
C THR A 381 -28.55 -10.27 -0.90
N GLY A 382 -27.80 -11.11 -1.62
CA GLY A 382 -27.97 -12.56 -1.62
C GLY A 382 -27.12 -13.27 -0.56
N HIS A 383 -27.21 -14.60 -0.54
CA HIS A 383 -26.47 -15.46 0.38
C HIS A 383 -25.15 -15.94 -0.23
N ALA A 384 -24.17 -16.22 0.63
CA ALA A 384 -22.91 -16.84 0.24
C ALA A 384 -22.67 -18.10 1.07
N GLU A 385 -22.30 -19.20 0.41
CA GLU A 385 -21.97 -20.47 1.04
C GLU A 385 -20.77 -21.10 0.32
N GLY A 386 -19.99 -21.95 1.02
CA GLY A 386 -18.92 -22.71 0.39
C GLY A 386 -17.56 -22.00 0.41
N ILE A 387 -16.67 -22.45 -0.49
CA ILE A 387 -15.31 -21.92 -0.63
C ILE A 387 -15.17 -21.29 -2.02
N HIS A 388 -14.73 -20.04 -2.06
CA HIS A 388 -14.53 -19.26 -3.27
C HIS A 388 -13.06 -18.86 -3.41
N VAL A 389 -12.48 -19.11 -4.58
CA VAL A 389 -11.09 -18.72 -4.90
C VAL A 389 -11.10 -17.68 -6.00
N PHE A 390 -10.47 -16.54 -5.74
CA PHE A 390 -10.31 -15.44 -6.69
C PHE A 390 -8.84 -15.38 -7.13
N LEU A 391 -8.62 -15.33 -8.43
CA LEU A 391 -7.29 -15.25 -9.04
C LEU A 391 -7.41 -14.54 -10.38
N HIS A 392 -6.50 -13.62 -10.67
CA HIS A 392 -6.50 -12.85 -11.91
C HIS A 392 -5.15 -12.96 -12.61
N ASP A 393 -5.13 -12.71 -13.91
CA ASP A 393 -3.91 -12.76 -14.72
C ASP A 393 -3.14 -11.43 -14.76
N ASN A 394 -3.69 -10.41 -14.09
CA ASN A 394 -3.15 -9.06 -14.06
C ASN A 394 -3.24 -8.47 -12.65
N ILE A 395 -2.28 -7.61 -12.34
CA ILE A 395 -2.16 -6.99 -11.01
C ILE A 395 -3.31 -6.03 -10.69
N TYR A 396 -3.93 -5.40 -11.70
CA TYR A 396 -5.02 -4.44 -11.47
C TYR A 396 -6.20 -5.14 -10.79
N HIS A 397 -6.72 -6.19 -11.42
CA HIS A 397 -7.80 -7.00 -10.86
C HIS A 397 -7.36 -7.78 -9.62
N GLY A 398 -6.13 -8.31 -9.59
CA GLY A 398 -5.62 -9.02 -8.41
C GLY A 398 -5.62 -8.16 -7.14
N VAL A 399 -5.31 -6.86 -7.25
CA VAL A 399 -5.37 -5.91 -6.13
C VAL A 399 -6.80 -5.46 -5.85
N TYR A 400 -7.52 -5.03 -6.89
CA TYR A 400 -8.83 -4.40 -6.77
C TYR A 400 -9.94 -5.39 -6.36
N ALA A 401 -9.81 -6.68 -6.69
CA ALA A 401 -10.74 -7.72 -6.22
C ALA A 401 -10.85 -7.74 -4.69
N THR A 402 -9.76 -7.50 -3.96
CA THR A 402 -9.85 -7.36 -2.50
C THR A 402 -10.73 -6.18 -2.10
N ASN A 403 -10.60 -5.01 -2.72
CA ASN A 403 -11.42 -3.84 -2.42
C ASN A 403 -12.89 -4.13 -2.69
N TYR A 404 -13.19 -4.65 -3.88
CA TYR A 404 -14.55 -4.94 -4.29
C TYR A 404 -15.23 -5.96 -3.36
N LEU A 405 -14.50 -7.01 -2.97
CA LEU A 405 -15.00 -8.04 -2.06
C LEU A 405 -15.17 -7.55 -0.63
N MET A 406 -14.45 -6.51 -0.17
CA MET A 406 -14.61 -5.98 1.19
C MET A 406 -16.07 -5.66 1.50
N ARG A 407 -16.81 -5.15 0.52
CA ARG A 407 -18.22 -4.75 0.65
C ARG A 407 -19.15 -5.89 1.05
N VAL A 408 -18.79 -7.13 0.72
CA VAL A 408 -19.67 -8.30 0.87
C VAL A 408 -19.16 -9.35 1.83
N VAL A 409 -18.00 -9.10 2.46
CA VAL A 409 -17.43 -9.98 3.49
C VAL A 409 -17.63 -9.38 4.87
N ASP A 410 -17.68 -10.24 5.89
CA ASP A 410 -17.87 -9.81 7.27
C ASP A 410 -16.53 -9.51 7.94
N ILE A 411 -15.53 -10.37 7.68
CA ILE A 411 -14.21 -10.28 8.31
C ILE A 411 -13.13 -10.53 7.26
N MET A 412 -12.10 -9.70 7.28
CA MET A 412 -10.89 -9.87 6.48
C MET A 412 -9.72 -10.36 7.34
N ILE A 413 -9.05 -11.42 6.89
CA ILE A 413 -7.84 -11.97 7.49
C ILE A 413 -6.65 -11.54 6.63
N THR A 414 -5.78 -10.71 7.22
CA THR A 414 -4.70 -10.07 6.47
C THR A 414 -3.52 -9.69 7.35
N LYS A 415 -2.40 -9.32 6.73
CA LYS A 415 -1.25 -8.74 7.44
C LYS A 415 -1.51 -7.27 7.80
N PRO A 416 -0.97 -6.77 8.93
CA PRO A 416 -1.21 -5.41 9.44
C PRO A 416 -0.43 -4.32 8.68
N SER A 417 -0.63 -4.27 7.37
CA SER A 417 0.15 -3.46 6.43
C SER A 417 -0.74 -2.41 5.77
N GLU A 418 -0.75 -2.28 4.44
CA GLU A 418 -1.64 -1.36 3.73
C GLU A 418 -3.12 -1.59 4.06
N LEU A 419 -3.52 -2.85 4.28
CA LEU A 419 -4.90 -3.23 4.55
C LEU A 419 -5.32 -2.95 5.99
N ALA A 420 -4.39 -2.54 6.86
CA ALA A 420 -4.71 -2.16 8.23
C ALA A 420 -5.60 -0.91 8.31
N PHE A 421 -5.59 -0.09 7.27
CA PHE A 421 -6.29 1.20 7.25
C PHE A 421 -7.71 1.12 6.69
N TYR A 422 -8.11 -0.04 6.15
CA TYR A 422 -9.36 -0.22 5.43
C TYR A 422 -10.56 -0.51 6.36
N PRO A 423 -11.76 0.03 6.07
CA PRO A 423 -12.93 0.02 6.96
C PRO A 423 -13.73 -1.29 6.88
N VAL A 424 -13.08 -2.41 7.22
CA VAL A 424 -13.70 -3.74 7.34
C VAL A 424 -13.24 -4.37 8.65
N PRO A 425 -14.06 -5.16 9.36
CA PRO A 425 -13.60 -5.91 10.52
C PRO A 425 -12.43 -6.83 10.15
N LYS A 426 -11.35 -6.84 10.93
CA LYS A 426 -10.09 -7.52 10.58
C LYS A 426 -9.57 -8.48 11.66
N ILE A 427 -9.04 -9.61 11.21
CA ILE A 427 -8.10 -10.43 11.99
C ILE A 427 -6.70 -10.19 11.40
N PHE A 428 -5.79 -9.64 12.20
CA PHE A 428 -4.42 -9.43 11.76
C PHE A 428 -3.55 -10.65 11.99
N ASN A 429 -3.10 -11.29 10.91
CA ASN A 429 -2.11 -12.35 11.01
C ASN A 429 -0.68 -11.80 11.18
N ALA A 430 0.27 -12.70 11.45
CA ALA A 430 1.67 -12.34 11.68
C ALA A 430 2.26 -11.51 10.54
N ARG A 431 2.91 -10.40 10.90
CA ARG A 431 3.58 -9.51 9.95
C ARG A 431 4.81 -10.12 9.29
N VAL A 432 5.23 -9.54 8.16
CA VAL A 432 6.48 -9.90 7.46
C VAL A 432 7.58 -8.87 7.71
N GLY A 433 7.22 -7.58 7.76
CA GLY A 433 8.12 -6.48 8.09
C GLY A 433 7.94 -6.02 9.53
N GLY A 434 9.03 -5.71 10.24
CA GLY A 434 8.96 -5.21 11.61
C GLY A 434 8.13 -3.92 11.74
N HIS A 435 8.16 -3.05 10.73
CA HIS A 435 7.41 -1.79 10.69
C HIS A 435 5.88 -2.00 10.68
N GLU A 436 5.38 -3.12 10.14
CA GLU A 436 3.95 -3.40 10.02
C GLU A 436 3.26 -3.61 11.40
N MET A 437 4.02 -3.79 12.50
CA MET A 437 3.42 -3.89 13.84
C MET A 437 2.57 -2.67 14.20
N TRP A 438 2.92 -1.50 13.66
CA TRP A 438 2.21 -0.25 13.94
C TRP A 438 0.87 -0.17 13.22
N GLY A 439 0.69 -0.89 12.11
CA GLY A 439 -0.62 -1.07 11.49
C GLY A 439 -1.56 -1.86 12.40
N ALA A 440 -1.05 -2.90 13.07
CA ALA A 440 -1.84 -3.73 13.97
C ALA A 440 -2.31 -2.94 15.19
N VAL A 441 -1.40 -2.18 15.80
CA VAL A 441 -1.73 -1.28 16.91
C VAL A 441 -2.78 -0.27 16.47
N ARG A 442 -2.63 0.33 15.28
CA ARG A 442 -3.61 1.30 14.78
C ARG A 442 -4.99 0.68 14.62
N GLY A 443 -5.12 -0.47 13.96
CA GLY A 443 -6.41 -1.13 13.75
C GLY A 443 -7.11 -1.48 15.07
N ALA A 444 -6.36 -1.99 16.05
CA ALA A 444 -6.88 -2.31 17.37
C ALA A 444 -7.38 -1.06 18.11
N GLU A 445 -6.60 0.02 18.09
CA GLU A 445 -6.96 1.28 18.79
C GLU A 445 -8.09 2.06 18.10
N VAL A 446 -8.28 1.92 16.79
CA VAL A 446 -9.49 2.45 16.12
C VAL A 446 -10.70 1.53 16.25
N GLY A 447 -10.50 0.34 16.82
CA GLY A 447 -11.56 -0.63 17.09
C GLY A 447 -12.11 -1.29 15.83
N ASP A 448 -11.31 -1.53 14.79
CA ASP A 448 -11.77 -2.23 13.58
C ASP A 448 -10.99 -3.52 13.27
N SER A 449 -10.19 -3.98 14.23
CA SER A 449 -9.43 -5.22 14.13
C SER A 449 -9.10 -5.85 15.48
N THR A 450 -8.66 -7.11 15.42
CA THR A 450 -7.91 -7.74 16.51
C THR A 450 -6.55 -7.05 16.70
N CYS A 451 -5.89 -7.32 17.83
CA CYS A 451 -4.43 -7.24 17.90
C CYS A 451 -3.79 -8.23 16.91
N GLU A 452 -2.49 -8.09 16.64
CA GLU A 452 -1.74 -9.03 15.80
C GLU A 452 -1.74 -10.46 16.41
N THR A 453 -2.27 -11.42 15.67
CA THR A 453 -2.15 -12.86 15.95
C THR A 453 -0.82 -13.35 15.37
N ARG A 454 0.15 -13.60 16.26
CA ARG A 454 1.54 -13.88 15.90
C ARG A 454 1.77 -15.34 15.52
N THR A 455 0.81 -16.21 15.82
CA THR A 455 0.90 -17.65 15.55
C THR A 455 -0.32 -18.16 14.80
N ILE A 456 -0.17 -19.31 14.14
CA ILE A 456 -1.30 -20.00 13.49
C ILE A 456 -2.41 -20.30 14.52
N PRO A 457 -2.13 -20.91 15.70
CA PRO A 457 -3.16 -21.17 16.71
C PRO A 457 -3.94 -19.92 17.15
N GLU A 458 -3.26 -18.79 17.38
CA GLU A 458 -3.93 -17.53 17.72
C GLU A 458 -4.85 -17.05 16.59
N THR A 459 -4.43 -17.22 15.34
CA THR A 459 -5.24 -16.85 14.17
C THR A 459 -6.49 -17.73 14.06
N LEU A 460 -6.35 -19.04 14.29
CA LEU A 460 -7.48 -19.97 14.27
C LEU A 460 -8.44 -19.72 15.44
N GLN A 461 -7.92 -19.42 16.63
CA GLN A 461 -8.74 -19.01 17.78
C GLN A 461 -9.53 -17.73 17.49
N ALA A 462 -8.90 -16.74 16.84
CA ALA A 462 -9.60 -15.52 16.44
C ALA A 462 -10.70 -15.81 15.42
N ILE A 463 -10.48 -16.72 14.48
CA ILE A 463 -11.52 -17.18 13.53
C ILE A 463 -12.69 -17.80 14.29
N ASP A 464 -12.42 -18.69 15.25
CA ASP A 464 -13.46 -19.34 16.05
C ASP A 464 -14.29 -18.30 16.80
N LEU A 465 -13.63 -17.40 17.52
CA LEU A 465 -14.30 -16.37 18.31
C LEU A 465 -15.15 -15.44 17.43
N MET A 466 -14.62 -14.97 16.31
CA MET A 466 -15.32 -14.07 15.38
C MET A 466 -16.43 -14.75 14.57
N THR A 467 -16.43 -16.09 14.53
CA THR A 467 -17.47 -16.89 13.89
C THR A 467 -18.59 -17.24 14.87
N GLN A 468 -18.24 -17.52 16.13
CA GLN A 468 -19.17 -18.04 17.15
C GLN A 468 -19.82 -16.94 17.99
N GLU A 469 -19.13 -15.83 18.21
CA GLU A 469 -19.60 -14.71 19.01
C GLU A 469 -19.97 -13.51 18.12
N ASP A 470 -20.92 -12.70 18.61
CA ASP A 470 -21.47 -11.55 17.88
C ASP A 470 -20.97 -10.19 18.38
N ASP A 471 -20.48 -10.15 19.62
CA ASP A 471 -20.07 -8.92 20.31
C ASP A 471 -18.94 -8.19 19.56
N LEU A 472 -17.93 -8.92 19.10
CA LEU A 472 -16.78 -8.35 18.41
C LEU A 472 -17.13 -7.82 17.02
N LEU A 473 -17.93 -8.53 16.22
CA LEU A 473 -18.33 -8.02 14.89
C LEU A 473 -19.14 -6.74 15.05
N ARG A 474 -20.07 -6.70 16.01
CA ARG A 474 -20.86 -5.50 16.32
C ARG A 474 -19.98 -4.34 16.75
N MET A 475 -19.08 -4.58 17.71
CA MET A 475 -18.13 -3.56 18.18
C MET A 475 -17.29 -2.98 17.03
N TYR A 476 -16.80 -3.84 16.14
CA TYR A 476 -16.00 -3.41 14.99
C TYR A 476 -16.82 -2.60 13.98
N CYS A 477 -18.03 -3.04 13.62
CA CYS A 477 -18.90 -2.29 12.72
C CYS A 477 -19.28 -0.92 13.29
N ASP A 478 -19.67 -0.86 14.56
CA ASP A 478 -20.02 0.39 15.24
C ASP A 478 -18.84 1.38 15.26
N SER A 479 -17.63 0.87 15.50
CA SER A 479 -16.40 1.67 15.49
C SER A 479 -16.08 2.17 14.08
N ILE A 480 -16.20 1.33 13.04
CA ILE A 480 -16.00 1.74 11.64
C ILE A 480 -16.96 2.88 11.26
N VAL A 481 -18.26 2.76 11.58
CA VAL A 481 -19.25 3.81 11.31
C VAL A 481 -18.90 5.10 12.07
N ARG A 482 -18.54 5.00 13.35
CA ARG A 482 -18.09 6.15 14.15
C ARG A 482 -16.85 6.81 13.54
N ASN A 483 -15.87 6.01 13.12
CA ASN A 483 -14.63 6.47 12.52
C ASN A 483 -14.89 7.22 11.20
N LYS A 484 -15.85 6.79 10.38
CA LYS A 484 -16.31 7.54 9.20
C LYS A 484 -16.86 8.91 9.58
N SER A 485 -17.69 9.00 10.63
CA SER A 485 -18.32 10.26 11.05
C SER A 485 -17.33 11.36 11.42
N ILE A 486 -16.11 10.98 11.84
CA ILE A 486 -15.02 11.89 12.20
C ILE A 486 -13.94 11.99 11.11
N GLY A 487 -14.19 11.43 9.93
CA GLY A 487 -13.32 11.55 8.75
C GLY A 487 -12.05 10.70 8.78
N ILE A 488 -11.97 9.65 9.61
CA ILE A 488 -10.77 8.80 9.68
C ILE A 488 -10.42 8.18 8.32
N TYR A 489 -11.41 7.88 7.48
CA TYR A 489 -11.20 7.20 6.20
C TYR A 489 -11.15 8.16 4.99
N ASP A 490 -11.05 9.47 5.21
CA ASP A 490 -11.13 10.48 4.14
C ASP A 490 -9.77 10.85 3.50
N GLY A 491 -8.72 10.10 3.81
CA GLY A 491 -7.35 10.41 3.38
C GLY A 491 -7.19 10.48 1.87
N GLY A 492 -7.92 9.65 1.10
CA GLY A 492 -7.93 9.71 -0.35
C GLY A 492 -8.43 11.07 -0.87
N TYR A 493 -9.60 11.53 -0.39
CA TYR A 493 -10.16 12.82 -0.78
C TYR A 493 -9.31 14.00 -0.35
N HIS A 494 -8.80 13.98 0.87
CA HIS A 494 -7.93 15.05 1.38
C HIS A 494 -6.61 15.11 0.62
N SER A 495 -6.07 13.97 0.15
CA SER A 495 -4.90 13.95 -0.72
C SER A 495 -5.18 14.61 -2.07
N VAL A 496 -6.32 14.30 -2.70
CA VAL A 496 -6.75 14.96 -3.95
C VAL A 496 -6.91 16.46 -3.73
N ALA A 497 -7.62 16.86 -2.68
CA ALA A 497 -7.84 18.27 -2.34
C ALA A 497 -6.51 19.03 -2.13
N LEU A 498 -5.54 18.41 -1.46
CA LEU A 498 -4.20 18.98 -1.28
C LEU A 498 -3.44 19.15 -2.59
N ALA A 499 -3.58 18.21 -3.54
CA ALA A 499 -2.89 18.26 -4.83
C ALA A 499 -3.53 19.31 -5.75
N THR A 500 -4.85 19.44 -5.73
CA THR A 500 -5.61 20.34 -6.62
C THR A 500 -5.81 21.74 -6.04
N GLY A 501 -5.45 21.96 -4.78
CA GLY A 501 -5.66 23.24 -4.09
C GLY A 501 -7.14 23.53 -3.80
N THR A 502 -7.96 22.49 -3.69
CA THR A 502 -9.40 22.59 -3.38
C THR A 502 -9.71 22.16 -1.96
N THR A 503 -10.98 22.25 -1.56
CA THR A 503 -11.47 21.72 -0.29
C THR A 503 -12.32 20.49 -0.53
N PHE A 504 -12.16 19.46 0.30
CA PHE A 504 -13.06 18.31 0.29
C PHE A 504 -14.35 18.62 1.04
N ASP A 505 -15.49 18.38 0.39
CA ASP A 505 -16.83 18.46 0.98
C ASP A 505 -17.62 17.22 0.56
N ARG A 506 -17.88 16.34 1.53
CA ARG A 506 -18.56 15.06 1.29
C ARG A 506 -19.94 15.23 0.64
N SER A 507 -20.63 16.34 0.92
CA SER A 507 -21.99 16.60 0.39
C SER A 507 -22.01 16.87 -1.12
N LYS A 508 -20.85 17.18 -1.72
CA LYS A 508 -20.70 17.48 -3.15
C LYS A 508 -20.22 16.29 -3.97
N LEU A 509 -19.98 15.14 -3.33
CA LEU A 509 -19.60 13.93 -4.06
C LEU A 509 -20.74 13.50 -4.96
N LYS A 510 -20.40 13.10 -6.19
CA LYS A 510 -21.38 12.46 -7.08
C LYS A 510 -21.87 11.19 -6.40
N THR A 511 -23.18 10.98 -6.39
CA THR A 511 -23.76 9.68 -6.09
C THR A 511 -23.38 8.76 -7.24
N VAL A 512 -22.60 7.70 -6.96
CA VAL A 512 -22.16 6.72 -7.97
C VAL A 512 -23.23 5.66 -8.14
#